data_AF-A0A1T3BR38-F1
#
_entry.id   AF-A0A1T3BR38-F1
#
_cell.length_a   1.000
_cell.length_b   1.000
_cell.length_c   1.000
_cell.angle_alpha   90.00
_cell.angle_beta   90.00
_cell.angle_gamma   90.00
#
_symmetry.space_group_name_H-M   'P 1'
#
loop_
_entity.id
_entity.type
_entity.pdbx_description
1 polymer ?
#
loop_
_entity_poly.entity_id
_entity_poly.type
_entity_poly.pdbx_seq_one_letter_code
_entity_poly.pdbx_strand_id
1 'polypeptide(L)'
;MSECFTQFWRKQLKFLDIHYHARPDLFNRTYSAYEAAQIYAKHKGGVILKNHLGSTAALATALQEQNLPVFGSIVLNYASGDLNILSVKRALAHYKFASQPKLLVHLPTIVPTSHRSRLKRNFSNDYAAFLAQQPTAITCDKGHLRLEIYELIAFAADNEIVLSSGHASKDATLRLLDAVAKKDNCTLLLNQPANPMTGFSAAQLQALGEHDWLYIEQCALTFYLGYQTKEDMLYVLSKINNVIYSSDLGQLGELIFQHG
;
A
#
# COMPACT_ATOMS: atom_id res chain seq x y z
N MET A 1 -13.37 -11.42 5.23
CA MET A 1 -12.38 -12.39 4.71
C MET A 1 -13.02 -13.77 4.77
N SER A 2 -12.90 -14.60 3.73
CA SER A 2 -13.41 -15.96 3.81
C SER A 2 -12.62 -16.74 4.87
N GLU A 3 -13.31 -17.48 5.73
CA GLU A 3 -12.70 -18.27 6.80
C GLU A 3 -11.64 -19.26 6.26
N CYS A 4 -11.85 -19.70 5.02
CA CYS A 4 -10.92 -20.53 4.24
C CYS A 4 -9.56 -19.86 3.98
N PHE A 5 -9.52 -18.57 3.61
CA PHE A 5 -8.27 -17.84 3.36
C PHE A 5 -7.38 -17.81 4.60
N THR A 6 -7.96 -17.37 5.71
CA THR A 6 -7.22 -17.17 6.95
C THR A 6 -6.74 -18.51 7.52
N GLN A 7 -7.56 -19.56 7.48
CA GLN A 7 -7.16 -20.89 7.91
C GLN A 7 -6.06 -21.50 7.03
N PHE A 8 -6.10 -21.27 5.72
CA PHE A 8 -5.09 -21.76 4.79
C PHE A 8 -3.72 -21.10 5.04
N TRP A 9 -3.68 -19.77 5.11
CA TRP A 9 -2.41 -19.03 5.21
C TRP A 9 -1.84 -18.99 6.63
N ARG A 10 -2.66 -19.00 7.69
CA ARG A 10 -2.15 -19.06 9.09
C ARG A 10 -1.35 -20.32 9.40
N LYS A 11 -1.59 -21.42 8.69
CA LYS A 11 -0.81 -22.66 8.84
C LYS A 11 0.57 -22.57 8.20
N GLN A 12 0.74 -21.66 7.23
CA GLN A 12 1.94 -21.56 6.40
C GLN A 12 2.82 -20.37 6.79
N LEU A 13 2.19 -19.28 7.23
CA LEU A 13 2.85 -18.01 7.47
C LEU A 13 2.80 -17.62 8.95
N LYS A 14 3.93 -17.17 9.48
CA LYS A 14 4.08 -16.52 10.78
C LYS A 14 3.77 -15.02 10.72
N PHE A 15 4.00 -14.39 9.57
CA PHE A 15 3.74 -12.97 9.35
C PHE A 15 3.48 -12.69 7.87
N LEU A 16 2.87 -11.54 7.58
CA LEU A 16 2.64 -11.03 6.24
C LEU A 16 3.07 -9.57 6.20
N ASP A 17 4.03 -9.24 5.33
CA ASP A 17 4.37 -7.86 5.04
C ASP A 17 3.53 -7.36 3.88
N ILE A 18 2.61 -6.43 4.14
CA ILE A 18 1.63 -5.98 3.14
C ILE A 18 2.18 -4.92 2.18
N HIS A 19 3.43 -4.48 2.35
CA HIS A 19 3.99 -3.38 1.59
C HIS A 19 5.50 -3.56 1.45
N TYR A 20 5.92 -4.20 0.35
CA TYR A 20 7.33 -4.34 0.01
C TYR A 20 7.58 -3.98 -1.45
N HIS A 21 8.71 -3.34 -1.73
CA HIS A 21 9.12 -3.01 -3.08
C HIS A 21 10.27 -3.88 -3.58
N ALA A 22 10.10 -4.46 -4.76
CA ALA A 22 11.11 -5.30 -5.40
C ALA A 22 11.30 -4.90 -6.87
N ARG A 23 12.43 -5.29 -7.47
CA ARG A 23 12.65 -5.08 -8.92
C ARG A 23 11.70 -5.96 -9.74
N PRO A 24 11.28 -5.49 -10.93
CA PRO A 24 11.46 -4.12 -11.43
C PRO A 24 10.49 -3.13 -10.76
N ASP A 25 10.91 -1.88 -10.56
CA ASP A 25 10.08 -0.78 -10.00
C ASP A 25 10.54 0.55 -10.62
N LEU A 26 9.82 1.64 -10.35
CA LEU A 26 10.18 3.01 -10.72
C LEU A 26 11.58 3.39 -10.19
N PHE A 27 11.91 2.92 -8.99
CA PHE A 27 13.21 3.11 -8.37
C PHE A 27 14.03 1.82 -8.42
N ASN A 28 15.35 1.94 -8.41
CA ASN A 28 16.21 0.78 -8.19
C ASN A 28 15.95 0.16 -6.81
N ARG A 29 15.83 -1.18 -6.79
CA ARG A 29 15.54 -1.97 -5.58
C ARG A 29 16.60 -3.04 -5.36
N THR A 30 16.80 -3.44 -4.10
CA THR A 30 17.84 -4.40 -3.71
C THR A 30 17.58 -5.79 -4.26
N TYR A 31 16.36 -6.30 -4.09
CA TYR A 31 15.98 -7.65 -4.51
C TYR A 31 14.99 -7.59 -5.66
N SER A 32 15.05 -8.60 -6.54
CA SER A 32 13.95 -8.93 -7.45
C SER A 32 12.77 -9.52 -6.67
N ALA A 33 11.60 -9.53 -7.29
CA ALA A 33 10.40 -10.16 -6.70
C ALA A 33 10.64 -11.62 -6.30
N TYR A 34 11.38 -12.38 -7.12
CA TYR A 34 11.74 -13.77 -6.82
C TYR A 34 12.67 -13.89 -5.61
N GLU A 35 13.76 -13.12 -5.58
CA GLU A 35 14.71 -13.11 -4.46
C GLU A 35 14.02 -12.70 -3.14
N ALA A 36 13.19 -11.65 -3.18
CA ALA A 36 12.42 -11.22 -2.02
C ALA A 36 11.49 -12.34 -1.54
N ALA A 37 10.70 -12.94 -2.44
CA ALA A 37 9.78 -14.01 -2.09
C ALA A 37 10.48 -15.23 -1.47
N GLN A 38 11.67 -15.60 -1.96
CA GLN A 38 12.50 -16.64 -1.33
C GLN A 38 12.96 -16.27 0.07
N ILE A 39 13.35 -15.02 0.32
CA ILE A 39 13.76 -14.54 1.63
C ILE A 39 12.58 -14.63 2.62
N TYR A 40 11.40 -14.11 2.25
CA TYR A 40 10.20 -14.22 3.10
C TYR A 40 9.85 -15.69 3.38
N ALA A 41 9.89 -16.56 2.36
CA ALA A 41 9.63 -18.00 2.51
C ALA A 41 10.55 -18.67 3.54
N LYS A 42 11.86 -18.38 3.52
CA LYS A 42 12.84 -18.92 4.49
C LYS A 42 12.45 -18.61 5.94
N HIS A 43 11.78 -17.49 6.18
CA HIS A 43 11.33 -17.06 7.51
C HIS A 43 9.88 -17.45 7.81
N LYS A 44 9.25 -18.26 6.96
CA LYS A 44 7.81 -18.54 7.01
C LYS A 44 6.98 -17.24 6.99
N GLY A 45 7.43 -16.23 6.27
CA GLY A 45 6.72 -14.98 6.03
C GLY A 45 6.10 -14.96 4.64
N GLY A 46 5.06 -14.16 4.46
CA GLY A 46 4.54 -13.78 3.15
C GLY A 46 4.75 -12.31 2.87
N VAL A 47 4.60 -11.92 1.60
CA VAL A 47 4.81 -10.54 1.16
C VAL A 47 3.82 -10.11 0.07
N ILE A 48 3.26 -8.91 0.19
CA ILE A 48 2.53 -8.23 -0.89
C ILE A 48 3.50 -7.27 -1.58
N LEU A 49 3.70 -7.46 -2.89
CA LEU A 49 4.57 -6.61 -3.70
C LEU A 49 3.82 -5.37 -4.17
N LYS A 50 4.37 -4.19 -3.86
CA LYS A 50 3.90 -2.90 -4.37
C LYS A 50 4.85 -2.37 -5.43
N ASN A 51 4.31 -1.78 -6.50
CA ASN A 51 5.10 -1.25 -7.60
C ASN A 51 4.55 0.11 -8.05
N HIS A 52 5.41 1.12 -8.12
CA HIS A 52 5.00 2.46 -8.52
C HIS A 52 4.60 2.55 -10.00
N LEU A 53 4.97 1.56 -10.82
CA LEU A 53 4.62 1.45 -12.23
C LEU A 53 3.26 0.77 -12.46
N GLY A 54 2.63 0.17 -11.44
CA GLY A 54 1.29 -0.40 -11.57
C GLY A 54 1.13 -1.78 -10.89
N SER A 55 0.52 -2.72 -11.63
CA SER A 55 0.08 -4.01 -11.08
C SER A 55 1.23 -5.02 -10.95
N THR A 56 1.27 -5.72 -9.83
CA THR A 56 2.13 -6.90 -9.58
C THR A 56 1.33 -8.21 -9.59
N ALA A 57 0.04 -8.17 -9.94
CA ALA A 57 -0.87 -9.32 -9.88
C ALA A 57 -0.39 -10.53 -10.71
N ALA A 58 0.01 -10.31 -11.96
CA ALA A 58 0.50 -11.38 -12.84
C ALA A 58 1.81 -11.97 -12.34
N LEU A 59 2.74 -11.11 -11.89
CA LEU A 59 4.03 -11.52 -11.34
C LEU A 59 3.85 -12.38 -10.08
N ALA A 60 3.00 -11.93 -9.14
CA ALA A 60 2.72 -12.68 -7.92
C ALA A 60 2.05 -14.03 -8.23
N THR A 61 1.13 -14.08 -9.19
CA THR A 61 0.48 -15.32 -9.64
C THR A 61 1.50 -16.33 -10.17
N ALA A 62 2.40 -15.90 -11.05
CA ALA A 62 3.45 -16.76 -11.60
C ALA A 62 4.45 -17.26 -10.54
N LEU A 63 4.73 -16.46 -9.50
CA LEU A 63 5.61 -16.88 -8.40
C LEU A 63 4.91 -17.82 -7.41
N GLN A 64 3.59 -17.69 -7.22
CA GLN A 64 2.80 -18.63 -6.42
C GLN A 64 2.71 -20.02 -7.05
N GLU A 65 2.74 -20.13 -8.40
CA GLU A 65 2.88 -21.42 -9.08
C GLU A 65 4.18 -22.16 -8.70
N GLN A 66 5.19 -21.42 -8.20
CA GLN A 66 6.44 -21.96 -7.67
C GLN A 66 6.41 -22.17 -6.14
N ASN A 67 5.22 -22.15 -5.53
CA ASN A 67 4.99 -22.27 -4.08
C ASN A 67 5.66 -21.18 -3.24
N LEU A 68 5.85 -19.98 -3.80
CA LEU A 68 6.38 -18.84 -3.05
C LEU A 68 5.25 -18.03 -2.41
N PRO A 69 5.39 -17.57 -1.16
CA PRO A 69 4.34 -16.88 -0.38
C PRO A 69 4.25 -15.40 -0.74
N VAL A 70 4.03 -15.11 -2.03
CA VAL A 70 3.99 -13.76 -2.57
C VAL A 70 2.62 -13.43 -3.13
N PHE A 71 2.21 -12.19 -2.95
CA PHE A 71 0.93 -11.66 -3.37
C PHE A 71 1.13 -10.34 -4.10
N GLY A 72 0.18 -10.01 -4.98
CA GLY A 72 0.23 -8.79 -5.77
C GLY A 72 -0.67 -7.68 -5.21
N SER A 73 -0.40 -6.47 -5.65
CA SER A 73 -1.25 -5.28 -5.50
C SER A 73 -1.25 -4.48 -6.81
N ILE A 74 -1.97 -3.37 -6.85
CA ILE A 74 -1.87 -2.39 -7.94
C ILE A 74 -1.79 -0.98 -7.35
N VAL A 75 -0.92 -0.13 -7.89
CA VAL A 75 -0.86 1.30 -7.56
C VAL A 75 -1.38 2.11 -8.74
N LEU A 76 -2.39 2.95 -8.49
CA LEU A 76 -3.09 3.76 -9.49
C LEU A 76 -2.39 5.09 -9.80
N ASN A 77 -1.09 5.04 -10.10
CA ASN A 77 -0.35 6.21 -10.60
C ASN A 77 -0.65 6.45 -12.09
N TYR A 78 -0.25 7.62 -12.61
CA TYR A 78 -0.24 7.90 -14.05
C TYR A 78 0.34 6.75 -14.90
N ALA A 79 1.46 6.16 -14.46
CA ALA A 79 2.12 5.03 -15.10
C ALA A 79 1.21 3.80 -15.33
N SER A 80 0.17 3.65 -14.52
CA SER A 80 -0.77 2.53 -14.57
C SER A 80 -2.11 2.89 -15.23
N GLY A 81 -2.22 4.09 -15.81
CA GLY A 81 -3.46 4.61 -16.36
C GLY A 81 -4.27 5.48 -15.38
N ASP A 82 -3.62 6.08 -14.37
CA ASP A 82 -4.24 6.98 -13.38
C ASP A 82 -5.35 6.26 -12.56
N LEU A 83 -6.39 6.98 -12.13
CA LEU A 83 -7.55 6.46 -11.39
C LEU A 83 -8.49 5.57 -12.22
N ASN A 84 -8.02 4.99 -13.33
CA ASN A 84 -8.86 4.23 -14.24
C ASN A 84 -9.19 2.84 -13.68
N ILE A 85 -10.49 2.60 -13.46
CA ILE A 85 -11.04 1.31 -13.01
C ILE A 85 -10.67 0.13 -13.92
N LEU A 86 -10.41 0.35 -15.22
CA LEU A 86 -9.97 -0.69 -16.14
C LEU A 86 -8.64 -1.32 -15.71
N SER A 87 -7.73 -0.54 -15.14
CA SER A 87 -6.45 -1.04 -14.62
C SER A 87 -6.67 -1.97 -13.42
N VAL A 88 -7.66 -1.67 -12.58
CA VAL A 88 -8.08 -2.54 -11.47
C VAL A 88 -8.71 -3.83 -12.00
N LYS A 89 -9.62 -3.75 -12.98
CA LYS A 89 -10.23 -4.92 -13.63
C LYS A 89 -9.18 -5.85 -14.25
N ARG A 90 -8.17 -5.29 -14.92
CA ARG A 90 -7.04 -6.05 -15.47
C ARG A 90 -6.21 -6.72 -14.37
N ALA A 91 -5.94 -6.01 -13.27
CA ALA A 91 -5.24 -6.60 -12.13
C ALA A 91 -6.02 -7.79 -11.56
N LEU A 92 -7.33 -7.64 -11.31
CA LEU A 92 -8.19 -8.73 -10.85
C LEU A 92 -8.19 -9.94 -11.81
N ALA A 93 -8.23 -9.71 -13.12
CA ALA A 93 -8.20 -10.80 -14.11
C ALA A 93 -6.90 -11.63 -14.05
N HIS A 94 -5.78 -10.99 -13.67
CA HIS A 94 -4.50 -11.65 -13.43
C HIS A 94 -4.36 -12.22 -12.01
N TYR A 95 -5.18 -11.78 -11.05
CA TYR A 95 -5.04 -12.09 -9.63
C TYR A 95 -5.68 -13.46 -9.33
N LYS A 96 -4.94 -14.56 -9.57
CA LYS A 96 -5.45 -15.92 -9.43
C LYS A 96 -4.58 -16.72 -8.46
N PHE A 97 -5.15 -17.17 -7.34
CA PHE A 97 -4.42 -17.95 -6.34
C PHE A 97 -5.29 -19.06 -5.75
N ALA A 98 -4.63 -20.07 -5.17
CA ALA A 98 -5.27 -20.96 -4.22
C ALA A 98 -5.66 -20.15 -2.97
N SER A 99 -6.93 -20.23 -2.55
CA SER A 99 -7.48 -19.40 -1.46
C SER A 99 -7.09 -17.93 -1.61
N GLN A 100 -7.71 -17.26 -2.58
CA GLN A 100 -7.35 -15.91 -3.02
C GLN A 100 -7.59 -14.84 -1.94
N PRO A 101 -6.56 -14.02 -1.59
CA PRO A 101 -6.76 -12.82 -0.77
C PRO A 101 -7.54 -11.76 -1.53
N LYS A 102 -8.05 -10.76 -0.79
CA LYS A 102 -8.48 -9.50 -1.41
C LYS A 102 -7.31 -8.81 -2.10
N LEU A 103 -7.55 -8.26 -3.29
CA LEU A 103 -6.56 -7.45 -4.00
C LEU A 103 -6.42 -6.10 -3.28
N LEU A 104 -5.18 -5.73 -2.94
CA LEU A 104 -4.87 -4.40 -2.45
C LEU A 104 -4.74 -3.42 -3.63
N VAL A 105 -5.58 -2.39 -3.65
CA VAL A 105 -5.61 -1.36 -4.69
C VAL A 105 -5.22 -0.04 -4.03
N HIS A 106 -4.01 0.44 -4.32
CA HIS A 106 -3.51 1.69 -3.81
C HIS A 106 -3.93 2.84 -4.73
N LEU A 107 -4.57 3.85 -4.15
CA LEU A 107 -4.68 5.17 -4.75
C LEU A 107 -3.27 5.77 -4.98
N PRO A 108 -3.16 6.86 -5.76
CA PRO A 108 -1.88 7.37 -6.22
C PRO A 108 -0.84 7.56 -5.10
N THR A 109 0.40 7.17 -5.40
CA THR A 109 1.56 7.36 -4.54
C THR A 109 2.51 8.43 -5.08
N ILE A 110 2.40 8.77 -6.37
CA ILE A 110 3.05 9.94 -6.95
C ILE A 110 1.98 11.04 -6.97
N VAL A 111 2.03 11.94 -5.99
CA VAL A 111 1.02 12.99 -5.77
C VAL A 111 1.67 14.38 -5.76
N PRO A 112 0.89 15.46 -5.97
CA PRO A 112 1.40 16.81 -5.72
C PRO A 112 1.76 16.97 -4.24
N THR A 113 3.02 17.30 -3.94
CA THR A 113 3.48 17.48 -2.55
C THR A 113 4.67 18.44 -2.46
N SER A 114 4.72 19.20 -1.36
CA SER A 114 5.89 19.99 -0.96
C SER A 114 6.91 19.16 -0.19
N HIS A 115 6.53 17.98 0.31
CA HIS A 115 7.44 17.11 1.07
C HIS A 115 8.61 16.66 0.19
N ARG A 116 9.80 16.63 0.79
CA ARG A 116 11.01 16.08 0.17
C ARG A 116 11.47 14.90 1.02
N SER A 117 11.43 13.71 0.42
CA SER A 117 11.83 12.49 1.12
C SER A 117 13.30 12.56 1.54
N ARG A 118 13.60 11.99 2.72
CA ARG A 118 14.98 11.82 3.20
C ARG A 118 15.71 10.71 2.44
N LEU A 119 14.99 9.86 1.72
CA LEU A 119 15.56 8.81 0.88
C LEU A 119 16.19 9.39 -0.38
N LYS A 120 17.47 9.08 -0.58
CA LYS A 120 18.11 9.22 -1.89
C LYS A 120 17.69 8.01 -2.74
N ARG A 121 17.05 8.28 -3.89
CA ARG A 121 16.54 7.23 -4.79
C ARG A 121 17.04 7.49 -6.19
N ASN A 122 17.50 6.43 -6.84
CA ASN A 122 17.83 6.45 -8.27
C ASN A 122 16.68 5.81 -9.05
N PHE A 123 16.28 6.45 -10.15
CA PHE A 123 15.33 5.85 -11.08
C PHE A 123 15.97 4.66 -11.79
N SER A 124 15.15 3.69 -12.16
CA SER A 124 15.62 2.47 -12.83
C SER A 124 16.00 2.70 -14.29
N ASN A 125 15.44 3.73 -14.93
CA ASN A 125 15.77 4.21 -16.27
C ASN A 125 15.10 5.58 -16.53
N ASP A 126 15.33 6.17 -17.71
CA ASP A 126 14.78 7.47 -18.11
C ASP A 126 13.25 7.48 -18.21
N TYR A 127 12.63 6.36 -18.61
CA TYR A 127 11.17 6.25 -18.63
C TYR A 127 10.59 6.29 -17.21
N ALA A 128 11.24 5.64 -16.25
CA ALA A 128 10.87 5.72 -14.85
C ALA A 128 11.02 7.15 -14.31
N ALA A 129 12.09 7.85 -14.70
CA ALA A 129 12.28 9.25 -14.32
C ALA A 129 11.19 10.17 -14.91
N PHE A 130 10.75 9.92 -16.14
CA PHE A 130 9.63 10.63 -16.76
C PHE A 130 8.31 10.37 -16.03
N LEU A 131 7.99 9.10 -15.77
CA LEU A 131 6.74 8.71 -15.10
C LEU A 131 6.66 9.22 -13.66
N ALA A 132 7.80 9.35 -12.97
CA ALA A 132 7.89 9.90 -11.62
C ALA A 132 7.48 11.39 -11.54
N GLN A 133 7.46 12.10 -12.67
CA GLN A 133 7.10 13.52 -12.76
C GLN A 133 5.63 13.74 -13.13
N GLN A 134 4.81 12.69 -13.14
CA GLN A 134 3.39 12.74 -13.49
C GLN A 134 2.53 12.49 -12.24
N PRO A 135 2.34 13.51 -11.36
CA PRO A 135 1.57 13.34 -10.15
C PRO A 135 0.07 13.25 -10.43
N THR A 136 -0.61 12.39 -9.69
CA THR A 136 -2.07 12.25 -9.73
C THR A 136 -2.66 12.63 -8.38
N ALA A 137 -3.59 13.59 -8.36
CA ALA A 137 -4.39 13.91 -7.17
C ALA A 137 -5.71 13.13 -7.17
N ILE A 138 -6.22 12.82 -5.97
CA ILE A 138 -7.55 12.21 -5.78
C ILE A 138 -8.66 13.26 -5.66
N THR A 139 -8.29 14.53 -5.50
CA THR A 139 -9.19 15.67 -5.49
C THR A 139 -9.04 16.48 -6.79
N CYS A 140 -10.11 17.16 -7.19
CA CYS A 140 -10.08 18.17 -8.25
C CYS A 140 -9.64 19.53 -7.70
N ASP A 141 -9.45 20.51 -8.59
CA ASP A 141 -9.01 21.88 -8.23
C ASP A 141 -9.96 22.61 -7.26
N LYS A 142 -11.22 22.16 -7.16
CA LYS A 142 -12.21 22.68 -6.19
C LYS A 142 -12.12 22.01 -4.81
N GLY A 143 -11.18 21.07 -4.62
CA GLY A 143 -11.00 20.32 -3.38
C GLY A 143 -12.00 19.18 -3.15
N HIS A 144 -12.89 18.89 -4.11
CA HIS A 144 -13.77 17.73 -4.04
C HIS A 144 -13.05 16.47 -4.53
N LEU A 145 -13.44 15.29 -4.02
CA LEU A 145 -12.97 14.03 -4.60
C LEU A 145 -13.36 13.95 -6.07
N ARG A 146 -12.45 13.40 -6.88
CA ARG A 146 -12.69 13.09 -8.29
C ARG A 146 -13.79 12.01 -8.41
N LEU A 147 -14.55 12.03 -9.50
CA LEU A 147 -15.66 11.08 -9.71
C LEU A 147 -15.16 9.63 -9.75
N GLU A 148 -13.98 9.42 -10.32
CA GLU A 148 -13.28 8.15 -10.41
C GLU A 148 -13.04 7.53 -9.02
N ILE A 149 -12.88 8.34 -7.97
CA ILE A 149 -12.75 7.83 -6.59
C ILE A 149 -14.06 7.20 -6.12
N TYR A 150 -15.20 7.82 -6.41
CA TYR A 150 -16.51 7.25 -6.05
C TYR A 150 -16.78 5.96 -6.83
N GLU A 151 -16.38 5.90 -8.11
CA GLU A 151 -16.46 4.68 -8.91
C GLU A 151 -15.57 3.57 -8.35
N LEU A 152 -14.35 3.89 -7.93
CA LEU A 152 -13.43 2.94 -7.29
C LEU A 152 -13.96 2.44 -5.95
N ILE A 153 -14.55 3.30 -5.11
CA ILE A 153 -15.21 2.92 -3.84
C ILE A 153 -16.37 1.98 -4.10
N ALA A 154 -17.25 2.31 -5.06
CA ALA A 154 -18.37 1.46 -5.42
C ALA A 154 -17.89 0.09 -5.92
N PHE A 155 -16.91 0.09 -6.84
CA PHE A 155 -16.35 -1.14 -7.38
C PHE A 155 -15.64 -1.99 -6.32
N ALA A 156 -14.89 -1.37 -5.41
CA ALA A 156 -14.20 -2.08 -4.35
C ALA A 156 -15.16 -2.76 -3.36
N ALA A 157 -16.28 -2.13 -3.05
CA ALA A 157 -17.31 -2.71 -2.19
C ALA A 157 -17.98 -3.96 -2.79
N ASP A 158 -18.12 -3.97 -4.12
CA ASP A 158 -18.79 -5.06 -4.85
C ASP A 158 -17.81 -6.20 -5.23
N ASN A 159 -16.52 -6.09 -4.87
CA ASN A 159 -15.47 -7.03 -5.27
C ASN A 159 -14.55 -7.37 -4.08
N GLU A 160 -13.72 -8.41 -4.23
CA GLU A 160 -12.71 -8.78 -3.24
C GLU A 160 -11.50 -7.82 -3.28
N ILE A 161 -11.72 -6.56 -2.94
CA ILE A 161 -10.73 -5.47 -2.95
C ILE A 161 -10.63 -4.82 -1.56
N VAL A 162 -9.42 -4.40 -1.22
CA VAL A 162 -9.15 -3.40 -0.19
C VAL A 162 -8.61 -2.15 -0.88
N LEU A 163 -9.25 -1.00 -0.68
CA LEU A 163 -8.70 0.27 -1.13
C LEU A 163 -7.64 0.75 -0.14
N SER A 164 -6.57 1.34 -0.66
CA SER A 164 -5.52 1.94 0.12
C SER A 164 -5.37 3.42 -0.24
N SER A 165 -5.24 4.30 0.75
CA SER A 165 -5.30 5.76 0.56
C SER A 165 -4.18 6.35 -0.31
N GLY A 166 -3.14 5.57 -0.62
CA GLY A 166 -1.95 6.08 -1.30
C GLY A 166 -1.25 7.15 -0.48
N HIS A 167 -0.64 8.13 -1.14
CA HIS A 167 0.06 9.25 -0.49
C HIS A 167 -0.75 10.55 -0.47
N ALA A 168 -2.08 10.47 -0.53
CA ALA A 168 -2.94 11.64 -0.45
C ALA A 168 -2.65 12.51 0.79
N SER A 169 -2.91 13.81 0.66
CA SER A 169 -2.79 14.75 1.78
C SER A 169 -3.78 14.40 2.90
N LYS A 170 -3.57 14.95 4.10
CA LYS A 170 -4.50 14.76 5.22
C LYS A 170 -5.94 15.10 4.87
N ASP A 171 -6.17 16.28 4.31
CA ASP A 171 -7.50 16.77 3.93
C ASP A 171 -8.16 15.86 2.89
N ALA A 172 -7.42 15.49 1.84
CA ALA A 172 -7.92 14.56 0.83
C ALA A 172 -8.22 13.16 1.42
N THR A 173 -7.42 12.71 2.39
CA THR A 173 -7.64 11.44 3.09
C THR A 173 -8.87 11.47 3.99
N LEU A 174 -9.13 12.57 4.69
CA LEU A 174 -10.36 12.76 5.47
C LEU A 174 -11.61 12.75 4.58
N ARG A 175 -11.55 13.40 3.41
CA ARG A 175 -12.65 13.33 2.42
C ARG A 175 -12.86 11.91 1.90
N LEU A 176 -11.77 11.16 1.68
CA LEU A 176 -11.84 9.75 1.28
C LEU A 176 -12.49 8.90 2.37
N LEU A 177 -12.13 9.11 3.64
CA LEU A 177 -12.76 8.46 4.79
C LEU A 177 -14.27 8.73 4.81
N ASP A 178 -14.69 9.99 4.67
CA ASP A 178 -16.11 10.37 4.62
C ASP A 178 -16.87 9.71 3.47
N ALA A 179 -16.21 9.54 2.32
CA ALA A 179 -16.82 8.89 1.16
C ALA A 179 -16.94 7.38 1.34
N VAL A 180 -15.92 6.71 1.89
CA VAL A 180 -15.94 5.28 2.18
C VAL A 180 -16.95 4.96 3.27
N ALA A 181 -17.05 5.78 4.33
CA ALA A 181 -18.00 5.58 5.42
C ALA A 181 -19.48 5.58 4.97
N LYS A 182 -19.78 6.16 3.79
CA LYS A 182 -21.11 6.18 3.18
C LYS A 182 -21.40 4.96 2.28
N LYS A 183 -20.42 4.08 2.08
CA LYS A 183 -20.54 2.89 1.23
C LYS A 183 -20.35 1.63 2.06
N ASP A 184 -21.42 0.86 2.17
CA ASP A 184 -21.36 -0.45 2.83
C ASP A 184 -20.36 -1.39 2.13
N ASN A 185 -19.73 -2.26 2.91
CA ASN A 185 -18.80 -3.30 2.46
C ASN A 185 -17.50 -2.82 1.78
N CYS A 186 -17.16 -1.52 1.85
CA CYS A 186 -15.87 -1.03 1.37
C CYS A 186 -14.82 -1.02 2.49
N THR A 187 -13.74 -1.78 2.34
CA THR A 187 -12.59 -1.75 3.28
C THR A 187 -11.55 -0.74 2.82
N LEU A 188 -11.10 0.13 3.74
CA LEU A 188 -10.05 1.11 3.50
C LEU A 188 -8.84 0.87 4.41
N LEU A 189 -7.65 0.87 3.83
CA LEU A 189 -6.36 0.91 4.51
C LEU A 189 -5.76 2.31 4.38
N LEU A 190 -5.50 3.00 5.49
CA LEU A 190 -4.68 4.22 5.46
C LEU A 190 -3.22 3.82 5.22
N ASN A 191 -2.68 4.20 4.06
CA ASN A 191 -1.30 3.91 3.68
C ASN A 191 -0.35 4.86 4.40
N GLN A 192 0.50 4.31 5.26
CA GLN A 192 1.55 5.00 6.00
C GLN A 192 1.08 6.38 6.52
N PRO A 193 0.02 6.45 7.34
CA PRO A 193 -0.63 7.71 7.68
C PRO A 193 0.28 8.68 8.45
N ALA A 194 1.34 8.18 9.10
CA ALA A 194 2.39 8.98 9.74
C ALA A 194 3.42 9.57 8.76
N ASN A 195 3.40 9.18 7.47
CA ASN A 195 4.26 9.77 6.45
C ASN A 195 3.98 11.29 6.34
N PRO A 196 4.99 12.17 6.26
CA PRO A 196 4.78 13.62 6.27
C PRO A 196 3.87 14.17 5.14
N MET A 197 3.66 13.42 4.06
CA MET A 197 2.68 13.78 3.02
C MET A 197 1.24 13.76 3.54
N THR A 198 0.93 12.82 4.44
CA THR A 198 -0.40 12.68 5.06
C THR A 198 -0.40 13.22 6.49
N GLY A 199 0.59 12.83 7.30
CA GLY A 199 0.97 13.50 8.55
C GLY A 199 0.00 13.34 9.72
N PHE A 200 -0.75 12.23 9.80
CA PHE A 200 -1.54 11.93 10.99
C PHE A 200 -0.65 11.58 12.18
N SER A 201 -1.00 12.08 13.36
CA SER A 201 -0.44 11.61 14.64
C SER A 201 -1.27 10.46 15.21
N ALA A 202 -0.71 9.71 16.16
CA ALA A 202 -1.45 8.64 16.84
C ALA A 202 -2.75 9.13 17.51
N ALA A 203 -2.75 10.32 18.10
CA ALA A 203 -3.96 10.92 18.69
C ALA A 203 -5.04 11.22 17.64
N GLN A 204 -4.64 11.69 16.45
CA GLN A 204 -5.59 11.95 15.37
C GLN A 204 -6.15 10.65 14.78
N LEU A 205 -5.33 9.61 14.67
CA LEU A 205 -5.78 8.29 14.24
C LEU A 205 -6.74 7.66 15.25
N GLN A 206 -6.49 7.81 16.55
CA GLN A 206 -7.42 7.37 17.58
C GLN A 206 -8.75 8.13 17.51
N ALA A 207 -8.72 9.42 17.21
CA ALA A 207 -9.93 10.24 17.06
C ALA A 207 -10.79 9.86 15.84
N LEU A 208 -10.26 9.07 14.88
CA LEU A 208 -11.08 8.48 13.82
C LEU A 208 -12.06 7.44 14.37
N GLY A 209 -11.84 6.92 15.58
CA GLY A 209 -12.74 5.96 16.22
C GLY A 209 -12.53 4.52 15.75
N GLU A 210 -13.38 3.64 16.27
CA GLU A 210 -13.35 2.22 15.96
C GLU A 210 -14.31 1.90 14.81
N HIS A 211 -13.74 1.51 13.68
CA HIS A 211 -14.48 1.14 12.48
C HIS A 211 -13.97 -0.19 11.93
N ASP A 212 -14.86 -1.17 11.75
CA ASP A 212 -14.52 -2.50 11.22
C ASP A 212 -14.01 -2.46 9.77
N TRP A 213 -14.37 -1.40 9.03
CA TRP A 213 -13.97 -1.19 7.64
C TRP A 213 -12.65 -0.44 7.48
N LEU A 214 -12.11 0.16 8.56
CA LEU A 214 -10.91 0.98 8.52
C LEU A 214 -9.72 0.26 9.13
N TYR A 215 -8.63 0.17 8.37
CA TYR A 215 -7.35 -0.36 8.79
C TYR A 215 -6.27 0.70 8.72
N ILE A 216 -5.32 0.63 9.66
CA ILE A 216 -4.24 1.59 9.80
C ILE A 216 -2.91 0.90 9.52
N GLU A 217 -2.19 1.31 8.49
CA GLU A 217 -0.85 0.79 8.23
C GLU A 217 0.17 1.41 9.20
N GLN A 218 0.88 0.57 9.97
CA GLN A 218 2.03 0.97 10.76
C GLN A 218 3.30 0.49 10.08
N CYS A 219 4.04 1.42 9.48
CA CYS A 219 5.15 1.13 8.59
C CYS A 219 6.52 1.24 9.29
N ALA A 220 7.43 0.30 9.04
CA ALA A 220 8.79 0.35 9.56
C ALA A 220 9.60 1.53 8.98
N LEU A 221 9.51 1.75 7.66
CA LEU A 221 10.27 2.81 7.00
C LEU A 221 9.96 4.22 7.53
N THR A 222 8.70 4.53 7.90
CA THR A 222 8.38 5.85 8.47
C THR A 222 9.12 6.10 9.78
N PHE A 223 9.34 5.06 10.58
CA PHE A 223 10.15 5.13 11.78
C PHE A 223 11.66 5.21 11.46
N TYR A 224 12.16 4.38 10.55
CA TYR A 224 13.57 4.41 10.14
C TYR A 224 14.00 5.74 9.53
N LEU A 225 13.08 6.44 8.87
CA LEU A 225 13.32 7.77 8.34
C LEU A 225 13.14 8.87 9.38
N GLY A 226 12.81 8.56 10.64
CA GLY A 226 12.59 9.53 11.70
C GLY A 226 11.39 10.46 11.44
N TYR A 227 10.35 9.95 10.77
CA TYR A 227 9.07 10.66 10.60
C TYR A 227 8.10 10.37 11.72
N GLN A 228 8.37 9.32 12.51
CA GLN A 228 7.57 8.92 13.65
C GLN A 228 8.49 8.65 14.83
N THR A 229 8.11 9.09 16.02
CA THR A 229 8.85 8.78 17.25
C THR A 229 8.52 7.37 17.71
N LYS A 230 9.34 6.83 18.62
CA LYS A 230 9.08 5.52 19.23
C LYS A 230 7.78 5.54 20.05
N GLU A 231 7.54 6.65 20.75
CA GLU A 231 6.36 6.86 21.58
C GLU A 231 5.08 6.89 20.71
N ASP A 232 5.10 7.61 19.59
CA ASP A 232 3.96 7.67 18.66
C ASP A 232 3.69 6.29 18.03
N MET A 233 4.74 5.58 17.59
CA MET A 233 4.62 4.21 17.09
C MET A 233 4.02 3.25 18.15
N LEU A 234 4.52 3.27 19.38
CA LEU A 234 4.01 2.42 20.46
C LEU A 234 2.56 2.77 20.81
N TYR A 235 2.17 4.04 20.72
CA TYR A 235 0.79 4.46 20.90
C TYR A 235 -0.11 3.85 19.82
N VAL A 236 0.26 3.97 18.54
CA VAL A 236 -0.50 3.36 17.43
C VAL A 236 -0.69 1.87 17.68
N LEU A 237 0.38 1.15 17.99
CA LEU A 237 0.36 -0.30 18.19
C LEU A 237 -0.47 -0.77 19.40
N SER A 238 -0.65 0.09 20.41
CA SER A 238 -1.30 -0.31 21.68
C SER A 238 -2.70 0.26 21.88
N LYS A 239 -3.06 1.33 21.15
CA LYS A 239 -4.31 2.09 21.38
C LYS A 239 -5.21 2.20 20.16
N ILE A 240 -4.73 1.87 18.97
CA ILE A 240 -5.48 2.02 17.74
C ILE A 240 -5.94 0.65 17.26
N ASN A 241 -7.22 0.57 16.86
CA ASN A 241 -7.81 -0.65 16.35
C ASN A 241 -7.35 -0.93 14.91
N ASN A 242 -7.43 -2.20 14.48
CA ASN A 242 -7.21 -2.61 13.09
C ASN A 242 -5.87 -2.15 12.49
N VAL A 243 -4.81 -2.17 13.31
CA VAL A 243 -3.45 -1.83 12.86
C VAL A 243 -2.81 -3.03 12.13
N ILE A 244 -2.25 -2.77 10.95
CA ILE A 244 -1.49 -3.75 10.16
C ILE A 244 -0.05 -3.27 10.04
N TYR A 245 0.91 -4.17 10.30
CA TYR A 245 2.33 -3.87 10.15
C TYR A 245 2.79 -4.07 8.70
N SER A 246 3.70 -3.20 8.26
CA SER A 246 4.38 -3.32 6.98
C SER A 246 5.78 -2.74 7.02
N SER A 247 6.60 -3.03 6.00
CA SER A 247 7.96 -2.53 5.96
C SER A 247 8.15 -1.28 5.09
N ASP A 248 7.47 -1.22 3.93
CA ASP A 248 7.78 -0.32 2.79
C ASP A 248 9.25 -0.41 2.34
N LEU A 249 9.90 -1.54 2.60
CA LEU A 249 11.33 -1.72 2.33
C LEU A 249 11.60 -2.11 0.87
N GLY A 250 12.89 -2.31 0.57
CA GLY A 250 13.41 -2.65 -0.76
C GLY A 250 14.32 -1.58 -1.36
N GLN A 251 14.58 -0.48 -0.64
CA GLN A 251 15.54 0.56 -1.01
C GLN A 251 16.96 -0.01 -1.11
N LEU A 252 17.81 0.63 -1.91
CA LEU A 252 19.24 0.31 -2.01
C LEU A 252 20.01 0.78 -0.78
N GLY A 253 21.01 0.00 -0.38
CA GLY A 253 21.94 0.34 0.69
C GLY A 253 21.38 0.12 2.10
N GLU A 254 22.23 0.32 3.10
CA GLU A 254 21.81 0.32 4.50
C GLU A 254 21.01 1.61 4.78
N LEU A 255 19.82 1.47 5.35
CA LEU A 255 19.12 2.60 5.96
C LEU A 255 20.00 3.07 7.12
N ILE A 256 20.70 4.19 6.96
CA ILE A 256 21.56 4.72 8.01
C ILE A 256 20.67 5.14 9.18
N PHE A 257 20.64 4.32 10.21
CA PHE A 257 19.92 4.56 11.45
C PHE A 257 20.56 5.75 12.18
N GLN A 258 19.88 6.89 12.22
CA GLN A 258 20.36 8.06 13.00
C GLN A 258 19.80 8.13 14.42
N HIS A 259 19.24 7.04 14.95
CA HIS A 259 18.62 7.06 16.28
C HIS A 259 19.28 6.00 17.18
N GLY A 260 20.31 6.46 17.90
CA GLY A 260 20.72 5.91 19.19
C GLY A 260 19.91 6.54 20.32
#